data_AF-A0A6P0TRR5-F1
#
_entry.id   AF-A0A6P0TRR5-F1
#
_cell.length_a   1.000
_cell.length_b   1.000
_cell.length_c   1.000
_cell.angle_alpha   90.00
_cell.angle_beta   90.00
_cell.angle_gamma   90.00
#
_symmetry.space_group_name_H-M   'P 1'
#
loop_
_entity.id
_entity.type
_entity.pdbx_description
1 polymer ?
#
loop_
_entity_poly.entity_id
_entity_poly.type
_entity_poly.pdbx_seq_one_letter_code
_entity_poly.pdbx_strand_id
1 'polypeptide(L)'
;MCGIRETFPGLSSDNYQLTSEPTTKYNGLAWAIGEQEKDRWWSPDPFGSYYWPHPVLREETLEAYTEVFQLYGYSRCPGNDEGFESGFEKVAIYCTEGKVLHTARQLSDGKWTSKLGKGQDISHKTLASLEGKSFGTVYRVLRRPKKSKNLL
;
A
#
# COMPACT_ATOMS: atom_id res chain seq x y z
N MET A 1 5.83 -23.90 2.08
CA MET A 1 5.53 -22.46 1.91
C MET A 1 6.86 -21.73 1.89
N CYS A 2 7.11 -20.91 0.88
CA CYS A 2 8.30 -20.05 0.80
C CYS A 2 8.22 -19.02 1.94
N GLY A 3 9.31 -18.81 2.68
CA GLY A 3 9.33 -17.86 3.80
C GLY A 3 9.20 -16.41 3.33
N ILE A 4 8.69 -15.51 4.19
CA ILE A 4 8.58 -14.07 3.88
C ILE A 4 9.93 -13.49 3.38
N ARG A 5 11.04 -13.87 4.02
CA ARG A 5 12.39 -13.40 3.66
C ARG A 5 12.96 -14.02 2.38
N GLU A 6 12.43 -15.17 1.96
CA GLU A 6 12.76 -15.75 0.65
C GLU A 6 12.02 -14.99 -0.46
N THR A 7 10.80 -14.52 -0.18
CA THR A 7 9.99 -13.70 -1.10
C THR A 7 10.47 -12.25 -1.17
N PHE A 8 10.95 -11.71 -0.03
CA PHE A 8 11.45 -10.35 0.12
C PHE A 8 12.84 -10.37 0.79
N PRO A 9 13.92 -10.58 0.03
CA PRO A 9 15.28 -10.67 0.57
C PRO A 9 15.77 -9.41 1.28
N GLY A 10 15.18 -8.25 0.99
CA GLY A 10 15.45 -6.98 1.69
C GLY A 10 14.96 -6.95 3.13
N LEU A 11 14.14 -7.92 3.56
CA LEU A 11 13.64 -8.02 4.93
C LEU A 11 14.61 -8.78 5.86
N SER A 12 14.84 -8.21 7.05
CA SER A 12 15.65 -8.77 8.12
C SER A 12 14.92 -8.68 9.47
N SER A 13 15.36 -9.45 10.47
CA SER A 13 14.79 -9.38 11.83
C SER A 13 14.74 -7.97 12.42
N ASP A 14 15.61 -7.08 11.95
CA ASP A 14 15.81 -5.77 12.55
C ASP A 14 15.06 -4.67 11.79
N ASN A 15 14.43 -4.97 10.64
CA ASN A 15 13.82 -3.97 9.77
C ASN A 15 12.33 -4.18 9.49
N TYR A 16 11.73 -5.29 9.94
CA TYR A 16 10.29 -5.50 9.86
C TYR A 16 9.75 -6.26 11.07
N GLN A 17 8.45 -6.16 11.27
CA GLN A 17 7.71 -6.91 12.28
C GLN A 17 6.38 -7.37 11.69
N LEU A 18 5.98 -8.60 12.00
CA LEU A 18 4.62 -9.06 11.76
C LEU A 18 3.66 -8.31 12.69
N THR A 19 2.53 -7.86 12.16
CA THR A 19 1.54 -7.09 12.92
C THR A 19 0.15 -7.70 12.91
N SER A 20 -0.05 -8.82 12.20
CA SER A 20 -1.30 -9.57 12.17
C SER A 20 -1.09 -11.03 11.77
N GLU A 21 -2.11 -11.85 12.00
CA GLU A 21 -2.23 -13.19 11.42
C GLU A 21 -2.59 -13.11 9.93
N PRO A 22 -2.31 -14.16 9.12
CA PRO A 22 -2.72 -14.21 7.73
C PRO A 22 -4.23 -14.05 7.54
N THR A 23 -4.64 -13.27 6.53
CA THR A 23 -6.07 -13.10 6.19
C THR A 23 -6.29 -12.86 4.70
N THR A 24 -7.43 -13.34 4.20
CA THR A 24 -7.91 -13.17 2.82
C THR A 24 -8.98 -12.08 2.69
N LYS A 25 -9.39 -11.45 3.79
CA LYS A 25 -10.50 -10.48 3.84
C LYS A 25 -10.21 -9.18 3.08
N TYR A 26 -8.94 -8.79 2.98
CA TYR A 26 -8.51 -7.56 2.32
C TYR A 26 -7.09 -7.71 1.77
N ASN A 27 -6.68 -6.77 0.91
CA ASN A 27 -5.38 -6.76 0.25
C ASN A 27 -4.60 -5.46 0.49
N GLY A 28 -3.43 -5.34 -0.15
CA GLY A 28 -2.53 -4.17 -0.06
C GLY A 28 -3.24 -2.84 -0.30
N LEU A 29 -4.08 -2.75 -1.33
CA LEU A 29 -4.76 -1.51 -1.67
C LEU A 29 -5.79 -1.11 -0.59
N ALA A 30 -6.62 -2.06 -0.15
CA ALA A 30 -7.55 -1.84 0.95
C ALA A 30 -6.83 -1.39 2.24
N TRP A 31 -5.72 -2.05 2.56
CA TRP A 31 -4.90 -1.75 3.74
C TRP A 31 -4.28 -0.35 3.65
N ALA A 32 -3.69 0.00 2.51
CA ALA A 32 -3.04 1.28 2.30
C ALA A 32 -4.04 2.45 2.37
N ILE A 33 -5.26 2.27 1.89
CA ILE A 33 -6.33 3.28 2.02
C ILE A 33 -6.84 3.39 3.47
N GLY A 34 -6.81 2.28 4.22
CA GLY A 34 -7.37 2.17 5.58
C GLY A 34 -8.81 1.69 5.61
N GLU A 35 -9.17 0.78 4.71
CA GLU A 35 -10.51 0.24 4.51
C GLU A 35 -10.57 -1.29 4.76
N GLN A 36 -9.64 -1.81 5.56
CA GLN A 36 -9.48 -3.24 5.81
C GLN A 36 -10.68 -3.87 6.54
N GLU A 37 -11.40 -3.10 7.36
CA GLU A 37 -12.58 -3.56 8.11
C GLU A 37 -13.81 -3.81 7.23
N LYS A 38 -13.76 -3.43 5.93
CA LYS A 38 -14.86 -3.65 4.99
C LYS A 38 -14.87 -5.04 4.35
N ASP A 39 -13.92 -5.90 4.70
CA ASP A 39 -13.85 -7.31 4.26
C ASP A 39 -14.05 -7.49 2.74
N ARG A 40 -13.44 -6.61 1.93
CA ARG A 40 -13.52 -6.64 0.47
C ARG A 40 -12.14 -6.60 -0.16
N TRP A 41 -11.95 -7.44 -1.17
CA TRP A 41 -10.76 -7.42 -2.01
C TRP A 41 -10.89 -6.33 -3.08
N TRP A 42 -9.83 -5.56 -3.29
CA TRP A 42 -9.84 -4.45 -4.26
C TRP A 42 -9.07 -4.83 -5.51
N SER A 43 -9.70 -4.74 -6.67
CA SER A 43 -9.04 -4.99 -7.94
C SER A 43 -9.83 -4.33 -9.07
N PRO A 44 -9.15 -3.72 -10.06
CA PRO A 44 -9.79 -3.17 -11.25
C PRO A 44 -10.14 -4.30 -12.24
N ASP A 45 -10.59 -5.46 -11.74
CA ASP A 45 -10.87 -6.60 -12.60
C ASP A 45 -11.96 -6.24 -13.62
N PRO A 46 -11.78 -6.59 -14.90
CA PRO A 46 -12.69 -6.18 -15.96
C PRO A 46 -14.07 -6.83 -15.84
N PHE A 47 -14.20 -7.91 -15.04
CA PHE A 47 -15.44 -8.64 -14.84
C PHE A 47 -16.30 -8.10 -13.69
N GLY A 48 -15.81 -7.13 -12.91
CA GLY A 48 -16.58 -6.56 -11.80
C GLY A 48 -16.63 -7.42 -10.54
N SER A 49 -15.78 -8.44 -10.42
CA SER A 49 -15.80 -9.45 -9.34
C SER A 49 -15.32 -8.91 -7.99
N TYR A 50 -14.45 -7.90 -8.02
CA TYR A 50 -13.86 -7.30 -6.84
C TYR A 50 -14.33 -5.86 -6.64
N TYR A 51 -14.05 -5.29 -5.47
CA TYR A 51 -14.39 -3.89 -5.24
C TYR A 51 -13.44 -2.97 -6.03
N TRP A 52 -14.02 -1.98 -6.71
CA TRP A 52 -13.30 -0.87 -7.31
C TRP A 52 -14.17 0.39 -7.19
N PRO A 53 -13.64 1.52 -6.72
CA PRO A 53 -14.47 2.70 -6.47
C PRO A 53 -14.85 3.43 -7.76
N HIS A 54 -16.14 3.72 -7.94
CA HIS A 54 -16.62 4.66 -8.95
C HIS A 54 -16.28 6.12 -8.54
N PRO A 55 -15.90 7.02 -9.46
CA PRO A 55 -15.91 6.90 -10.92
C PRO A 55 -14.62 6.37 -11.58
N VAL A 56 -13.67 5.82 -10.84
CA VAL A 56 -12.40 5.36 -11.44
C VAL A 56 -12.64 4.21 -12.39
N LEU A 57 -12.03 4.28 -13.58
CA LEU A 57 -12.09 3.21 -14.57
C LEU A 57 -11.41 1.94 -14.04
N ARG A 58 -11.93 0.78 -14.43
CA ARG A 58 -11.39 -0.53 -14.03
C ARG A 58 -10.24 -0.90 -14.95
N GLU A 59 -9.09 -0.27 -14.71
CA GLU A 59 -7.86 -0.51 -15.45
C GLU A 59 -6.72 -0.87 -14.49
N GLU A 60 -5.90 -1.87 -14.86
CA GLU A 60 -4.72 -2.27 -14.08
C GLU A 60 -3.51 -1.39 -14.40
N THR A 61 -3.69 -0.07 -14.24
CA THR A 61 -2.69 0.96 -14.57
C THR A 61 -2.30 1.78 -13.36
N LEU A 62 -1.09 2.33 -13.36
CA LEU A 62 -0.63 3.24 -12.31
C LEU A 62 -1.56 4.45 -12.15
N GLU A 63 -2.09 4.96 -13.26
CA GLU A 63 -3.00 6.11 -13.32
C GLU A 63 -4.32 5.78 -12.62
N ALA A 64 -4.96 4.64 -12.90
CA ALA A 64 -6.20 4.24 -12.23
C ALA A 64 -5.98 4.08 -10.71
N TYR A 65 -4.89 3.44 -10.28
CA TYR A 65 -4.57 3.34 -8.85
C TYR A 65 -4.29 4.72 -8.22
N THR A 66 -3.64 5.63 -8.96
CA THR A 66 -3.42 7.02 -8.53
C THR A 66 -4.74 7.75 -8.33
N GLU A 67 -5.68 7.61 -9.26
CA GLU A 67 -7.03 8.19 -9.19
C GLU A 67 -7.82 7.63 -8.00
N VAL A 68 -7.71 6.32 -7.73
CA VAL A 68 -8.28 5.73 -6.50
C VAL A 68 -7.77 6.48 -5.28
N PHE A 69 -6.44 6.60 -5.10
CA PHE A 69 -5.92 7.35 -3.95
C PHE A 69 -6.36 8.82 -3.94
N GLN A 70 -6.49 9.47 -5.10
CA GLN A 70 -7.00 10.84 -5.19
C GLN A 70 -8.45 10.97 -4.70
N LEU A 71 -9.33 10.00 -4.98
CA LEU A 71 -10.67 9.96 -4.40
C LEU A 71 -10.66 9.91 -2.86
N TYR A 72 -9.61 9.35 -2.27
CA TYR A 72 -9.40 9.28 -0.83
C TYR A 72 -8.60 10.46 -0.25
N GLY A 73 -8.48 11.55 -1.02
CA GLY A 73 -7.87 12.82 -0.61
C GLY A 73 -6.35 12.87 -0.72
N TYR A 74 -5.73 11.87 -1.36
CA TYR A 74 -4.30 11.90 -1.62
C TYR A 74 -3.95 12.74 -2.83
N SER A 75 -2.77 13.33 -2.82
CA SER A 75 -2.19 14.09 -3.92
C SER A 75 -0.76 13.60 -4.16
N ARG A 76 -0.26 13.72 -5.39
CA ARG A 76 1.11 13.29 -5.71
C ARG A 76 2.11 14.03 -4.81
N CYS A 77 3.03 13.28 -4.21
CA CYS A 77 4.10 13.85 -3.41
C CYS A 77 5.20 14.38 -4.36
N PRO A 78 5.63 15.65 -4.24
CA PRO A 78 6.71 16.19 -5.07
C PRO A 78 7.96 15.30 -5.01
N GLY A 79 8.52 14.97 -6.18
CA GLY A 79 9.73 14.15 -6.27
C GLY A 79 9.59 12.71 -5.76
N ASN A 80 8.36 12.22 -5.53
CA ASN A 80 8.11 10.95 -4.86
C ASN A 80 8.77 10.83 -3.47
N ASP A 81 8.81 11.94 -2.72
CA ASP A 81 9.47 11.96 -1.41
C ASP A 81 8.84 10.95 -0.42
N GLU A 82 9.63 9.97 0.00
CA GLU A 82 9.29 8.94 0.97
C GLU A 82 9.46 9.39 2.44
N GLY A 83 10.13 10.53 2.66
CA GLY A 83 10.48 11.05 3.98
C GLY A 83 9.25 11.26 4.86
N PHE A 84 9.38 11.02 6.16
CA PHE A 84 8.31 11.31 7.09
C PHE A 84 8.04 12.82 7.15
N GLU A 85 6.77 13.20 7.06
CA GLU A 85 6.33 14.60 7.10
C GLU A 85 5.23 14.76 8.16
N SER A 86 5.49 15.61 9.16
CA SER A 86 4.51 15.87 10.22
C SER A 86 3.21 16.42 9.62
N GLY A 87 2.07 15.96 10.13
CA GLY A 87 0.75 16.35 9.62
C GLY A 87 0.31 15.65 8.33
N PHE A 88 1.15 14.85 7.68
CA PHE A 88 0.79 14.09 6.48
C PHE A 88 0.86 12.57 6.69
N GLU A 89 0.01 11.86 5.96
CA GLU A 89 0.05 10.41 5.76
C GLU A 89 0.40 10.15 4.30
N LYS A 90 1.39 9.27 4.08
CA LYS A 90 1.87 8.93 2.73
C LYS A 90 1.49 7.51 2.35
N VAL A 91 1.34 7.27 1.05
CA VAL A 91 1.18 5.94 0.45
C VAL A 91 2.15 5.80 -0.71
N ALA A 92 2.62 4.58 -0.93
CA ALA A 92 3.50 4.23 -2.04
C ALA A 92 2.84 3.18 -2.93
N ILE A 93 3.02 3.33 -4.24
CA ILE A 93 2.59 2.37 -5.26
C ILE A 93 3.83 1.74 -5.86
N TYR A 94 3.90 0.41 -5.81
CA TYR A 94 4.97 -0.36 -6.42
C TYR A 94 4.55 -0.90 -7.79
N CYS A 95 5.45 -0.86 -8.76
CA CYS A 95 5.19 -1.31 -10.12
C CYS A 95 6.36 -2.10 -10.72
N THR A 96 6.04 -2.94 -11.69
CA THR A 96 6.99 -3.53 -12.65
C THR A 96 6.36 -3.46 -14.03
N GLU A 97 7.11 -2.95 -15.02
CA GLU A 97 6.65 -2.90 -16.42
C GLU A 97 5.26 -2.26 -16.58
N GLY A 98 4.99 -1.20 -15.81
CA GLY A 98 3.71 -0.47 -15.82
C GLY A 98 2.55 -1.14 -15.06
N LYS A 99 2.72 -2.38 -14.57
CA LYS A 99 1.72 -3.08 -13.76
C LYS A 99 1.89 -2.76 -12.29
N VAL A 100 0.79 -2.42 -11.61
CA VAL A 100 0.78 -2.18 -10.17
C VAL A 100 0.76 -3.51 -9.43
N LEU A 101 1.75 -3.76 -8.59
CA LEU A 101 1.90 -5.04 -7.87
C LEU A 101 1.60 -4.93 -6.38
N HIS A 102 1.85 -3.76 -5.78
CA HIS A 102 1.69 -3.57 -4.34
C HIS A 102 1.47 -2.11 -3.96
N THR A 103 0.95 -1.91 -2.74
CA THR A 103 0.85 -0.58 -2.12
C THR A 103 1.19 -0.64 -0.64
N ALA A 104 1.88 0.39 -0.14
CA ALA A 104 2.21 0.55 1.27
C ALA A 104 1.70 1.90 1.80
N ARG A 105 1.50 2.00 3.12
CA ARG A 105 1.13 3.26 3.81
C ARG A 105 2.17 3.60 4.88
N GLN A 106 2.50 4.87 5.04
CA GLN A 106 3.39 5.34 6.08
C GLN A 106 2.64 5.49 7.41
N LEU A 107 3.22 4.94 8.47
CA LEU A 107 2.76 5.05 9.85
C LEU A 107 3.16 6.38 10.48
N SER A 108 2.56 6.71 11.62
CA SER A 108 2.84 7.96 12.34
C SER A 108 4.25 8.03 12.94
N ASP A 109 4.94 6.90 13.07
CA ASP A 109 6.33 6.80 13.55
C ASP A 109 7.36 6.84 12.39
N GLY A 110 6.91 7.09 11.16
CA GLY A 110 7.77 7.17 9.97
C GLY A 110 8.09 5.83 9.31
N LYS A 111 7.74 4.70 9.93
CA LYS A 111 7.82 3.39 9.27
C LYS A 111 6.73 3.25 8.21
N TRP A 112 6.82 2.20 7.41
CA TRP A 112 5.82 1.81 6.43
C TRP A 112 5.06 0.56 6.90
N THR A 113 3.85 0.37 6.40
CA THR A 113 3.04 -0.83 6.63
C THR A 113 2.48 -1.38 5.33
N SER A 114 2.44 -2.71 5.24
CA SER A 114 2.08 -3.45 4.03
C SER A 114 1.29 -4.71 4.38
N LYS A 115 0.24 -4.99 3.60
CA LYS A 115 -0.46 -6.29 3.59
C LYS A 115 0.16 -7.19 2.52
N LEU A 116 0.71 -8.35 2.91
CA LEU A 116 1.41 -9.25 2.00
C LEU A 116 0.45 -10.21 1.28
N GLY A 117 -0.35 -9.69 0.35
CA GLY A 117 -1.32 -10.49 -0.40
C GLY A 117 -2.35 -11.15 0.52
N LYS A 118 -2.40 -12.49 0.56
CA LYS A 118 -3.25 -13.27 1.50
C LYS A 118 -2.55 -13.60 2.83
N GLY A 119 -1.29 -13.19 3.00
CA GLY A 119 -0.47 -13.42 4.20
C GLY A 119 -0.70 -12.39 5.31
N GLN A 120 0.31 -12.12 6.12
CA GLN A 120 0.27 -11.17 7.25
C GLN A 120 0.34 -9.70 6.79
N ASP A 121 -0.01 -8.80 7.70
CA ASP A 121 0.47 -7.42 7.69
C ASP A 121 1.85 -7.33 8.33
N ILE A 122 2.63 -6.38 7.82
CA ILE A 122 3.92 -6.03 8.40
C ILE A 122 4.03 -4.53 8.62
N SER A 123 4.87 -4.16 9.58
CA SER A 123 5.56 -2.86 9.58
C SER A 123 6.99 -3.06 9.07
N HIS A 124 7.55 -2.10 8.34
CA HIS A 124 8.90 -2.16 7.80
C HIS A 124 9.55 -0.77 7.75
N LYS A 125 10.88 -0.71 7.87
CA LYS A 125 11.61 0.57 7.99
C LYS A 125 11.64 1.39 6.71
N THR A 126 11.79 0.76 5.55
CA THR A 126 11.96 1.44 4.25
C THR A 126 11.10 0.78 3.18
N LEU A 127 10.73 1.50 2.14
CA LEU A 127 10.01 0.90 1.02
C LEU A 127 10.90 -0.08 0.23
N ALA A 128 12.18 0.24 0.09
CA ALA A 128 13.21 -0.57 -0.57
C ALA A 128 13.29 -2.01 -0.03
N SER A 129 12.94 -2.25 1.24
CA SER A 129 13.00 -3.60 1.82
C SER A 129 12.00 -4.59 1.21
N LEU A 130 11.01 -4.10 0.48
CA LEU A 130 10.00 -4.89 -0.23
C LEU A 130 10.16 -4.86 -1.75
N GLU A 131 11.14 -4.11 -2.27
CA GLU A 131 11.39 -4.09 -3.70
C GLU A 131 11.98 -5.41 -4.20
N GLY A 132 11.72 -5.71 -5.47
CA GLY A 132 12.24 -6.90 -6.14
C GLY A 132 11.16 -7.63 -6.93
N LYS A 133 11.40 -8.90 -7.28
CA LYS A 133 10.57 -9.65 -8.22
C LYS A 133 9.08 -9.71 -7.83
N SER A 134 8.79 -9.74 -6.53
CA SER A 134 7.42 -9.93 -6.01
C SER A 134 6.56 -8.68 -6.12
N PHE A 135 7.10 -7.50 -5.82
CA PHE A 135 6.34 -6.25 -5.78
C PHE A 135 6.85 -5.16 -6.74
N GLY A 136 7.96 -5.38 -7.42
CA GLY A 136 8.59 -4.38 -8.28
C GLY A 136 9.35 -3.32 -7.50
N THR A 137 9.36 -2.09 -7.99
CA THR A 137 10.00 -0.94 -7.33
C THR A 137 8.97 0.13 -7.01
N VAL A 138 9.27 1.00 -6.05
CA VAL A 138 8.43 2.17 -5.77
C VAL A 138 8.42 3.07 -6.98
N TYR A 139 7.23 3.34 -7.50
CA TYR A 139 7.06 4.20 -8.67
C TYR A 139 6.43 5.54 -8.33
N ARG A 140 5.49 5.55 -7.37
CA ARG A 140 4.74 6.76 -7.01
C ARG A 140 4.49 6.84 -5.52
N VAL A 141 4.76 8.02 -4.95
CA VAL A 141 4.37 8.36 -3.57
C VAL A 141 3.28 9.44 -3.61
N LEU A 142 2.24 9.25 -2.82
CA LEU A 142 1.17 10.22 -2.63
C LEU A 142 1.04 10.57 -1.16
N ARG A 143 0.50 11.74 -0.85
CA ARG A 143 0.26 12.20 0.52
C ARG A 143 -1.10 12.85 0.68
N ARG A 144 -1.66 12.75 1.87
CA ARG A 144 -2.84 13.52 2.32
C ARG A 144 -2.60 14.09 3.72
N PRO A 145 -3.26 15.19 4.10
CA PRO A 145 -3.29 15.61 5.50
C PRO A 145 -3.81 14.48 6.39
N LYS A 146 -3.17 14.25 7.53
CA LYS A 146 -3.68 13.34 8.56
C LYS A 146 -5.04 13.85 9.02
N LYS A 147 -6.00 12.95 9.17
CA LYS A 147 -7.26 13.29 9.85
C LYS A 147 -6.90 13.73 11.27
N SER A 148 -7.29 14.94 11.66
CA SER A 148 -7.20 15.36 13.05
C SER A 148 -7.95 14.35 13.90
N LYS A 149 -7.25 13.73 14.86
CA LYS A 149 -7.97 13.06 15.95
C LYS A 149 -8.65 14.19 16.71
N ASN A 150 -9.95 14.36 16.54
CA ASN A 150 -10.72 15.10 17.53
C ASN A 150 -10.51 14.34 18.83
N LEU A 151 -9.76 14.94 19.74
CA LEU A 151 -9.75 14.57 21.15
C LEU A 151 -11.17 14.89 21.64
N LEU A 152 -12.03 13.87 21.60
CA LEU A 152 -13.24 13.83 22.42
C LEU A 152 -12.84 13.32 23.81
#